data_AF-A0A3C1N6L3-F1
#
_entry.id   AF-A0A3C1N6L3-F1
#
_cell.length_a   1.000
_cell.length_b   1.000
_cell.length_c   1.000
_cell.angle_alpha   90.00
_cell.angle_beta   90.00
_cell.angle_gamma   90.00
#
_symmetry.space_group_name_H-M   'P 1'
#
loop_
_entity.id
_entity.type
_entity.pdbx_description
1 polymer ?
#
loop_
_entity_poly.entity_id
_entity_poly.type
_entity_poly.pdbx_seq_one_letter_code
_entity_poly.pdbx_strand_id
1 'polypeptide(L)'
;GPAYDEWRKTRHREAAPGGESIYDVATRICPVLESVRNEAGAVLIVAHGGVHMAIKAELSQCFSVDCLDDFHQDNNQIDVWTTDPPMRLERIEVQA
;
A
#
# COMPACT_ATOMS: atom_id res chain seq x y z
N GLY A 1 -13.78 16.05 10.88
CA GLY A 1 -14.56 16.15 12.14
C GLY A 1 -13.78 15.38 13.18
N PRO A 2 -13.71 15.78 14.46
CA PRO A 2 -12.60 15.41 15.33
C PRO A 2 -12.29 13.91 15.36
N ALA A 3 -13.30 13.05 15.51
CA ALA A 3 -13.12 11.59 15.47
C ALA A 3 -12.62 11.06 14.11
N TYR A 4 -13.12 11.61 13.00
CA TYR A 4 -12.63 11.28 11.65
C TYR A 4 -11.18 11.74 11.45
N ASP A 5 -10.82 12.92 11.97
CA ASP A 5 -9.48 13.46 11.81
C ASP A 5 -8.46 12.64 12.62
N GLU A 6 -8.81 12.20 13.84
CA GLU A 6 -8.01 11.25 14.62
C GLU A 6 -7.90 9.89 13.95
N TRP A 7 -9.01 9.33 13.47
CA TRP A 7 -9.00 8.07 12.72
C TRP A 7 -8.09 8.15 11.49
N ARG A 8 -8.15 9.25 10.74
CA ARG A 8 -7.32 9.46 9.55
C ARG A 8 -5.83 9.47 9.87
N LYS A 9 -5.42 10.00 11.04
CA LYS A 9 -4.01 9.98 11.50
C LYS A 9 -3.48 8.57 11.74
N THR A 10 -4.35 7.58 11.96
CA THR A 10 -3.94 6.18 12.11
C THR A 10 -3.56 5.52 10.78
N ARG A 11 -3.74 6.21 9.63
CA ARG A 11 -3.57 5.64 8.29
C ARG A 11 -4.41 4.38 8.06
N HIS A 12 -5.66 4.42 8.49
CA HIS A 12 -6.65 3.36 8.28
C HIS A 12 -6.29 2.04 8.98
N ARG A 13 -5.43 2.08 10.00
CA ARG A 13 -5.11 0.89 10.82
C ARG A 13 -6.31 0.37 11.57
N GLU A 14 -7.29 1.23 11.85
CA GLU A 14 -8.61 0.84 12.31
C GLU A 14 -9.61 0.98 11.16
N ALA A 15 -10.59 0.07 11.09
CA ALA A 15 -11.67 0.19 10.11
C ALA A 15 -12.60 1.35 10.49
N ALA A 16 -13.00 2.14 9.51
CA ALA A 16 -14.13 3.05 9.69
C ALA A 16 -15.44 2.23 9.81
N PRO A 17 -16.53 2.79 10.36
CA PRO A 17 -17.83 2.11 10.41
C PRO A 17 -18.27 1.61 9.02
N GLY A 18 -18.42 0.29 8.88
CA GLY A 18 -18.81 -0.37 7.61
C GLY A 18 -17.71 -0.42 6.54
N GLY A 19 -16.49 0.01 6.86
CA GLY A 19 -15.33 -0.03 5.97
C GLY A 19 -14.33 -1.12 6.32
N GLU A 20 -13.19 -1.10 5.63
CA GLU A 20 -12.04 -1.96 5.87
C GLU A 20 -10.91 -1.17 6.53
N SER A 21 -10.13 -1.84 7.39
CA SER A 21 -8.80 -1.39 7.80
C SER A 21 -7.74 -1.76 6.76
N ILE A 22 -6.55 -1.19 6.89
CA ILE A 22 -5.40 -1.57 6.06
C ILE A 22 -5.03 -3.06 6.22
N TYR A 23 -5.30 -3.65 7.40
CA TYR A 23 -5.06 -5.07 7.66
C TYR A 23 -6.07 -5.97 6.94
N ASP A 24 -7.32 -5.54 6.87
CA ASP A 24 -8.37 -6.23 6.11
C ASP A 24 -8.02 -6.22 4.61
N VAL A 25 -7.58 -5.06 4.10
CA VAL A 25 -7.11 -4.93 2.72
C VAL A 25 -5.90 -5.83 2.48
N ALA A 26 -4.88 -5.81 3.37
CA ALA A 26 -3.69 -6.66 3.26
C ALA A 26 -4.05 -8.16 3.20
N THR A 27 -4.95 -8.60 4.07
CA THR A 27 -5.46 -9.98 4.08
C THR A 27 -6.15 -10.31 2.77
N ARG A 28 -7.01 -9.41 2.27
CA ARG A 28 -7.75 -9.61 1.02
C ARG A 28 -6.86 -9.69 -0.21
N ILE A 29 -5.71 -9.01 -0.23
CA ILE A 29 -4.79 -9.00 -1.37
C ILE A 29 -3.74 -10.11 -1.34
N CYS A 30 -3.64 -10.91 -0.27
CA CYS A 30 -2.66 -12.01 -0.17
C CYS A 30 -2.58 -12.89 -1.44
N PRO A 31 -3.70 -13.37 -2.01
CA PRO A 31 -3.65 -14.21 -3.22
C PRO A 31 -3.05 -13.49 -4.45
N VAL A 32 -3.22 -12.16 -4.52
CA VAL A 32 -2.62 -11.33 -5.58
C VAL A 32 -1.11 -11.22 -5.36
N LEU A 33 -0.67 -10.98 -4.13
CA LEU A 33 0.75 -10.90 -3.80
C LEU A 33 1.49 -12.22 -4.03
N GLU A 34 0.85 -13.36 -3.73
CA GLU A 34 1.39 -14.69 -4.07
C GLU A 34 1.58 -14.85 -5.59
N SER A 35 0.61 -14.40 -6.37
CA SER A 35 0.71 -14.44 -7.84
C SER A 35 1.83 -13.54 -8.36
N VAL A 36 2.00 -12.34 -7.78
CA VAL A 36 3.09 -11.41 -8.14
C VAL A 36 4.46 -12.00 -7.81
N ARG A 37 4.62 -12.63 -6.64
CA ARG A 37 5.90 -13.24 -6.22
C ARG A 37 6.31 -14.44 -7.08
N ASN A 38 5.34 -15.10 -7.71
CA ASN A 38 5.58 -16.25 -8.57
C ASN A 38 5.81 -15.88 -10.04
N GLU A 39 5.64 -14.61 -10.41
CA GLU A 39 5.89 -14.13 -11.77
C GLU A 39 7.39 -13.94 -12.01
N ALA A 40 7.90 -14.38 -13.17
CA ALA A 40 9.33 -14.32 -13.48
C ALA A 40 9.78 -12.94 -14.01
N GLY A 41 8.83 -12.09 -14.39
CA GLY A 41 9.08 -10.76 -14.95
C GLY A 41 8.56 -9.61 -14.09
N ALA A 42 8.63 -8.40 -14.65
CA ALA A 42 8.05 -7.22 -14.02
C ALA A 42 6.51 -7.24 -14.14
N VAL A 43 5.82 -6.92 -13.04
CA VAL A 43 4.35 -6.83 -12.99
C VAL A 43 3.94 -5.36 -12.85
N LEU A 44 3.04 -4.90 -13.71
CA LEU A 44 2.37 -3.61 -13.53
C LEU A 44 1.09 -3.79 -12.70
N ILE A 45 1.04 -3.14 -11.56
CA ILE A 45 -0.15 -3.10 -10.69
C ILE A 45 -0.80 -1.74 -10.80
N VAL A 46 -2.09 -1.73 -11.19
CA VAL A 46 -2.93 -0.52 -11.22
C VAL A 46 -4.06 -0.70 -10.22
N ALA A 47 -3.98 0.02 -9.10
CA ALA A 47 -5.00 0.00 -8.05
C ALA A 47 -5.14 1.38 -7.38
N HIS A 48 -5.94 1.41 -6.30
CA HIS A 48 -6.14 2.62 -5.49
C HIS A 48 -5.02 2.80 -4.46
N GLY A 49 -4.83 4.04 -3.99
CA GLY A 49 -3.75 4.38 -3.04
C GLY A 49 -3.75 3.55 -1.75
N GLY A 50 -4.91 3.23 -1.19
CA GLY A 50 -5.01 2.35 -0.01
C GLY A 50 -4.58 0.90 -0.29
N VAL A 51 -4.82 0.41 -1.51
CA VAL A 51 -4.38 -0.92 -1.94
C VAL A 51 -2.87 -0.94 -2.19
N HIS A 52 -2.31 0.08 -2.84
CA HIS A 52 -0.86 0.21 -3.01
C HIS A 52 -0.14 0.27 -1.66
N MET A 53 -0.70 1.02 -0.71
CA MET A 53 -0.15 1.10 0.65
C MET A 53 -0.18 -0.25 1.36
N ALA A 54 -1.27 -1.01 1.24
CA ALA A 54 -1.38 -2.36 1.81
C ALA A 54 -0.38 -3.33 1.17
N ILE A 55 -0.19 -3.28 -0.16
CA ILE A 55 0.81 -4.08 -0.89
C ILE A 55 2.20 -3.82 -0.32
N LYS A 56 2.60 -2.55 -0.20
CA LYS A 56 3.93 -2.16 0.29
C LYS A 56 4.12 -2.55 1.76
N ALA A 57 3.09 -2.34 2.59
CA ALA A 57 3.09 -2.73 3.99
C ALA A 57 3.23 -4.24 4.19
N GLU A 58 2.52 -5.04 3.40
CA GLU A 58 2.59 -6.50 3.45
C GLU A 58 3.92 -7.02 2.91
N LEU A 59 4.44 -6.43 1.82
CA LEU A 59 5.77 -6.79 1.31
C LEU A 59 6.86 -6.52 2.35
N SER A 60 6.85 -5.34 2.97
CA SER A 60 7.85 -4.92 3.96
C SER A 60 7.56 -5.39 5.39
N GLN A 61 6.42 -6.06 5.62
CA GLN A 61 5.92 -6.44 6.96
C GLN A 61 5.93 -5.26 7.95
N CYS A 62 5.56 -4.06 7.49
CA CYS A 62 5.54 -2.84 8.30
C CYS A 62 4.23 -2.07 8.17
N PHE A 63 3.45 -2.03 9.25
CA PHE A 63 2.17 -1.32 9.34
C PHE A 63 2.19 -0.17 10.37
N SER A 64 3.37 0.32 10.73
CA SER A 64 3.47 1.55 11.53
C SER A 64 2.96 2.74 10.74
N VAL A 65 2.52 3.80 11.43
CA VAL A 65 2.08 5.03 10.75
C VAL A 65 3.20 5.59 9.88
N ASP A 66 4.43 5.60 10.38
CA ASP A 66 5.61 6.09 9.64
C ASP A 66 5.86 5.31 8.34
N CYS A 67 5.73 3.98 8.37
CA CYS A 67 5.84 3.16 7.17
C CYS A 67 4.70 3.46 6.18
N LEU A 68 3.46 3.55 6.67
CA LEU A 68 2.29 3.83 5.84
C LEU A 68 2.34 5.25 5.22
N ASP A 69 2.93 6.21 5.94
CA ASP A 69 3.23 7.55 5.43
C ASP A 69 4.24 7.51 4.28
N ASP A 70 5.33 6.74 4.40
CA ASP A 70 6.31 6.57 3.31
C ASP A 70 5.73 5.81 2.10
N PHE A 71 4.85 4.85 2.36
CA PHE A 71 4.24 4.02 1.31
C PHE A 71 3.13 4.75 0.54
N HIS A 72 2.60 5.85 1.11
CA HIS A 72 1.67 6.72 0.43
C HIS A 72 2.26 7.21 -0.90
N GLN A 73 1.41 7.21 -1.91
CA GLN A 73 1.76 7.54 -3.28
C GLN A 73 0.66 8.44 -3.82
N ASP A 74 1.05 9.57 -4.38
CA ASP A 74 0.12 10.53 -4.99
C ASP A 74 -0.37 10.01 -6.35
N ASN A 75 -1.48 10.56 -6.83
CA ASN A 75 -2.15 10.09 -8.05
C ASN A 75 -1.28 10.20 -9.32
N ASN A 76 -0.26 11.06 -9.32
CA ASN A 76 0.65 11.28 -10.45
C ASN A 76 2.00 10.56 -10.27
N GLN A 77 2.11 9.66 -9.30
CA GLN A 77 3.35 8.92 -9.03
C GLN A 77 3.21 7.46 -9.46
N ILE A 78 4.33 6.83 -9.82
CA ILE A 78 4.47 5.39 -10.01
C ILE A 78 5.66 4.94 -9.19
N ASP A 79 5.47 3.99 -8.28
CA ASP A 79 6.56 3.40 -7.51
C ASP A 79 7.05 2.10 -8.16
N VAL A 80 8.36 1.98 -8.37
CA VAL A 80 9.03 0.74 -8.78
C VAL A 80 9.55 0.05 -7.53
N TRP A 81 9.20 -1.21 -7.34
CA TRP A 81 9.54 -2.00 -6.15
C TRP A 81 10.15 -3.35 -6.53
N THR A 82 11.06 -3.84 -5.69
CA THR A 82 11.43 -5.26 -5.64
C THR A 82 10.63 -5.94 -4.52
N THR A 83 10.32 -7.22 -4.70
CA THR A 83 9.62 -8.05 -3.71
C THR A 83 10.56 -8.85 -2.80
N ASP A 84 11.84 -9.00 -3.19
CA ASP A 84 12.86 -9.72 -2.42
C ASP A 84 14.28 -9.15 -2.67
N PRO A 85 14.89 -8.44 -1.69
CA PRO A 85 14.24 -7.94 -0.49
C PRO A 85 13.17 -6.89 -0.84
N PRO A 86 12.11 -6.74 -0.04
CA PRO A 86 11.04 -5.79 -0.31
C PRO A 86 11.51 -4.35 -0.11
N MET A 87 11.64 -3.57 -1.21
CA MET A 87 12.03 -2.16 -1.15
C MET A 87 11.60 -1.37 -2.38
N ARG A 88 11.34 -0.08 -2.19
CA ARG A 88 11.19 0.90 -3.28
C ARG A 88 12.54 1.12 -3.95
N LEU A 89 12.60 0.87 -5.25
CA LEU A 89 13.76 1.16 -6.10
C LEU A 89 13.72 2.60 -6.59
N GLU A 90 12.54 3.05 -7.05
CA GLU A 90 12.36 4.35 -7.65
C GLU A 90 10.92 4.84 -7.47
N ARG A 91 10.73 6.16 -7.51
CA ARG A 91 9.43 6.82 -7.68
C ARG A 91 9.50 7.73 -8.90
N ILE A 92 8.61 7.50 -9.85
CA ILE A 92 8.51 8.26 -11.10
C ILE A 92 7.33 9.22 -10.95
N GLU A 93 7.55 10.50 -11.20
CA GLU A 93 6.47 11.49 -11.32
C GLU A 93 6.05 11.65 -12.78
N VAL A 94 4.77 11.47 -13.05
CA VAL A 94 4.19 11.66 -14.37
C VAL A 94 3.70 13.10 -14.46
N GLN A 95 4.32 13.90 -15.33
CA GLN A 95 3.82 15.23 -15.67
C GLN A 95 2.64 15.09 -16.64
N ALA A 96 1.58 15.85 -16.38
CA ALA A 96 0.39 15.93 -17.24
C ALA A 96 0.60 16.88 -18.42
#